data_AF-A0A2D0MYF8-F1
#
_entry.id   AF-A0A2D0MYF8-F1
#
_cell.length_a   1.000
_cell.length_b   1.000
_cell.length_c   1.000
_cell.angle_alpha   90.00
_cell.angle_beta   90.00
_cell.angle_gamma   90.00
#
_symmetry.space_group_name_H-M   'P 1'
#
loop_
_entity.id
_entity.type
_entity.pdbx_description
1 polymer ?
#
loop_
_entity_poly.entity_id
_entity_poly.type
_entity_poly.pdbx_seq_one_letter_code
_entity_poly.pdbx_strand_id
1 'polypeptide(L)'
;MACNCIARDILKGYFEQCSTPTEENFHEWIDAFFHPCEDDTICNNLTLKGTDGFDQTGETATLFLGDEHHSIESEHGKGVTINTFGADDAVFIEQISGNVGIGTTSPAKKLDVNGDAMVQGELCADSLDISGNVNIQGTITATSLNIAGSGLVPIGVILMWFGNTVPAGWAICDGTNGTPDLRGRFIVGQTNADQNDHGYTNSEKNRSEYLTIGASGGKNKVKLTASQSGVQKHKHYIDLKTYEEGDHTHASLGSEGVKDPNTFDFLVPTFSEGDPYTGTGPAGKHDHIVRGDSNNSTEKDAVDEHENLPPYFSIRFIMKLS
;
A
#
# COMPACT_ATOMS: atom_id res chain seq x y z
N MET A 1 80.34 -29.47 9.40
CA MET A 1 80.96 -30.31 10.44
C MET A 1 79.82 -31.14 10.99
N ALA A 2 79.84 -32.47 10.88
CA ALA A 2 78.72 -33.29 11.31
C ALA A 2 78.64 -33.25 12.85
N CYS A 3 77.54 -32.74 13.40
CA CYS A 3 77.27 -32.80 14.82
C CYS A 3 77.05 -34.27 15.20
N ASN A 4 77.96 -34.81 16.00
CA ASN A 4 77.86 -36.19 16.49
C ASN A 4 77.15 -36.12 17.84
N CYS A 5 75.82 -35.98 17.84
CA CYS A 5 75.04 -35.90 19.07
C CYS A 5 75.21 -37.22 19.85
N ILE A 6 75.91 -37.17 20.98
CA ILE A 6 76.08 -38.31 21.88
C ILE A 6 74.71 -38.63 22.50
N ALA A 7 74.26 -39.87 22.36
CA ALA A 7 72.96 -40.30 22.88
C ALA A 7 72.86 -40.04 24.39
N ARG A 8 71.71 -39.53 24.85
CA ARG A 8 71.47 -39.17 26.26
C ARG A 8 71.71 -40.32 27.24
N ASP A 9 71.58 -41.57 26.79
CA ASP A 9 71.86 -42.75 27.62
C ASP A 9 73.36 -43.02 27.82
N ILE A 10 74.22 -42.58 26.88
CA ILE A 10 75.69 -42.60 27.04
C ILE A 10 76.11 -41.54 28.07
N LEU A 11 75.55 -40.32 27.97
CA LEU A 11 75.81 -39.23 28.90
C LEU A 11 75.41 -39.58 30.35
N LYS A 12 74.30 -40.30 30.55
CA LYS A 12 73.88 -40.78 31.88
C LYS A 12 74.91 -41.73 32.51
N GLY A 13 75.56 -42.56 31.70
CA GLY A 13 76.60 -43.50 32.16
C GLY A 13 77.84 -42.80 32.72
N TYR A 14 78.08 -41.54 32.35
CA TYR A 14 79.20 -40.75 32.90
C TYR A 14 78.98 -40.30 34.35
N PHE A 15 77.74 -40.33 34.85
CA PHE A 15 77.33 -39.75 36.13
C PHE A 15 76.63 -40.76 37.05
N GLU A 16 77.08 -42.02 37.05
CA GLU A 16 76.59 -43.04 37.98
C GLU A 16 77.14 -42.84 39.40
N GLN A 17 76.48 -43.42 40.41
CA GLN A 17 76.92 -43.33 41.80
C GLN A 17 78.34 -43.89 41.95
N CYS A 18 79.23 -43.11 42.56
CA CYS A 18 80.68 -43.39 42.69
C CYS A 18 81.52 -43.30 41.40
N SER A 19 80.96 -42.79 40.30
CA SER A 19 81.77 -42.39 39.13
C SER A 19 82.55 -41.10 39.43
N THR A 20 83.73 -40.97 38.80
CA THR A 20 84.49 -39.71 38.73
C THR A 20 84.49 -39.24 37.28
N PRO A 21 83.52 -38.39 36.87
CA PRO A 21 83.45 -37.87 35.52
C PRO A 21 84.70 -37.04 35.20
N THR A 22 85.20 -37.15 33.96
CA THR A 22 86.33 -36.35 33.47
C THR A 22 85.86 -34.95 33.03
N GLU A 23 86.79 -34.03 32.84
CA GLU A 23 86.52 -32.71 32.23
C GLU A 23 85.83 -32.84 30.86
N GLU A 24 86.23 -33.83 30.06
CA GLU A 24 85.63 -34.15 28.75
C GLU A 24 84.16 -34.60 28.90
N ASN A 25 83.84 -35.44 29.90
CA ASN A 25 82.46 -35.84 30.17
C ASN A 25 81.57 -34.64 30.54
N PHE A 26 82.11 -33.63 31.23
CA PHE A 26 81.39 -32.39 31.53
C PHE A 26 81.22 -31.51 30.30
N HIS A 27 82.22 -31.45 29.42
CA HIS A 27 82.13 -30.73 28.15
C HIS A 27 81.04 -31.32 27.25
N GLU A 28 81.04 -32.64 27.06
CA GLU A 28 80.01 -33.36 26.29
C GLU A 28 78.61 -33.19 26.88
N TRP A 29 78.49 -33.18 28.22
CA TRP A 29 77.21 -32.93 28.89
C TRP A 29 76.70 -31.50 28.70
N ILE A 30 77.58 -30.49 28.81
CA ILE A 30 77.22 -29.09 28.60
C ILE A 30 76.79 -28.88 27.14
N ASP A 31 77.55 -29.42 26.18
CA ASP A 31 77.26 -29.26 24.77
C ASP A 31 75.94 -29.92 24.36
N ALA A 32 75.61 -31.09 24.93
CA ALA A 32 74.35 -31.79 24.69
C ALA A 32 73.14 -31.20 25.44
N PHE A 33 73.33 -30.33 26.42
CA PHE A 33 72.25 -29.75 27.22
C PHE A 33 71.99 -28.27 26.90
N PHE A 34 73.00 -27.54 26.41
CA PHE A 34 72.96 -26.08 26.22
C PHE A 34 73.22 -25.61 24.78
N HIS A 35 73.01 -26.45 23.75
CA HIS A 35 72.94 -26.01 22.35
C HIS A 35 71.52 -26.01 21.76
N PRO A 36 70.58 -25.16 22.23
CA PRO A 36 69.26 -25.01 21.64
C PRO A 36 69.28 -24.60 20.15
N CYS A 37 70.40 -24.03 19.69
CA CYS A 37 70.55 -23.47 18.36
C CYS A 37 70.90 -24.49 17.27
N GLU A 38 71.51 -25.62 17.65
CA GLU A 38 71.94 -26.66 16.70
C GLU A 38 70.98 -27.85 16.67
N ASP A 39 70.27 -28.11 17.78
CA ASP A 39 69.27 -29.17 17.93
C ASP A 39 67.86 -28.74 17.46
N ASP A 40 67.74 -27.64 16.70
CA ASP A 40 66.48 -27.12 16.12
C ASP A 40 65.32 -26.88 17.12
N THR A 41 65.60 -26.98 18.42
CA THR A 41 64.56 -27.05 19.45
C THR A 41 64.15 -25.66 19.92
N ILE A 42 65.07 -24.69 20.06
CA ILE A 42 64.72 -23.32 20.42
C ILE A 42 65.78 -22.33 19.94
N CYS A 43 65.65 -21.83 18.71
CA CYS A 43 66.43 -20.68 18.25
C CYS A 43 65.49 -19.50 17.98
N ASN A 44 65.63 -18.42 18.75
CA ASN A 44 64.78 -17.22 18.76
C ASN A 44 63.41 -17.39 19.46
N ASN A 45 62.31 -17.61 18.74
CA ASN A 45 60.93 -17.48 19.23
C ASN A 45 60.16 -18.81 19.42
N LEU A 46 60.85 -19.97 19.45
CA LEU A 46 60.32 -21.35 19.38
C LEU A 46 59.99 -21.80 17.94
N THR A 47 60.63 -22.89 17.50
CA THR A 47 60.34 -23.58 16.23
C THR A 47 59.94 -25.01 16.57
N LEU A 48 58.76 -25.45 16.10
CA LEU A 48 58.32 -26.83 16.23
C LEU A 48 58.42 -27.48 14.87
N LYS A 49 59.31 -28.46 14.73
CA LYS A 49 59.43 -29.28 13.52
C LYS A 49 58.74 -30.62 13.79
N GLY A 50 57.99 -31.10 12.80
CA GLY A 50 57.49 -32.47 12.79
C GLY A 50 58.65 -33.47 12.79
N THR A 51 58.35 -34.76 13.00
CA THR A 51 59.36 -35.83 13.12
C THR A 51 60.30 -35.93 11.92
N ASP A 52 59.86 -35.48 10.75
CA ASP A 52 60.54 -35.65 9.46
C ASP A 52 60.95 -34.32 8.79
N GLY A 53 61.00 -33.23 9.57
CA GLY A 53 61.49 -31.94 9.06
C GLY A 53 60.44 -31.05 8.38
N PHE A 54 59.20 -31.53 8.23
CA PHE A 54 58.05 -30.78 7.73
C PHE A 54 58.20 -30.37 6.25
N ASP A 55 58.67 -31.29 5.41
CA ASP A 55 58.99 -31.08 3.99
C ASP A 55 58.07 -31.85 3.01
N GLN A 56 57.25 -32.78 3.49
CA GLN A 56 56.31 -33.55 2.66
C GLN A 56 54.86 -33.35 3.07
N THR A 57 53.93 -33.44 2.10
CA THR A 57 52.49 -33.34 2.36
C THR A 57 52.04 -34.41 3.36
N GLY A 58 51.30 -33.99 4.39
CA GLY A 58 50.81 -34.88 5.45
C GLY A 58 51.71 -34.95 6.68
N GLU A 59 52.92 -34.38 6.64
CA GLU A 59 53.75 -34.25 7.83
C GLU A 59 53.14 -33.22 8.78
N THR A 60 53.11 -33.55 10.07
CA THR A 60 52.48 -32.73 11.10
C THR A 60 53.49 -32.20 12.12
N ALA A 61 53.24 -30.99 12.61
CA ALA A 61 53.94 -30.40 13.74
C ALA A 61 52.90 -29.92 14.75
N THR A 62 52.93 -30.52 15.95
CA THR A 62 51.89 -30.31 16.96
C THR A 62 52.47 -29.66 18.22
N LEU A 63 51.88 -28.55 18.64
CA LEU A 63 52.08 -27.95 19.96
C LEU A 63 50.93 -28.35 20.87
N PHE A 64 51.21 -29.05 21.95
CA PHE A 64 50.23 -29.31 23.00
C PHE A 64 50.24 -28.21 24.06
N LEU A 65 49.06 -27.72 24.43
CA LEU A 65 48.84 -26.62 25.37
C LEU A 65 48.17 -27.15 26.64
N GLY A 66 48.97 -27.57 27.61
CA GLY A 66 48.50 -28.09 28.90
C GLY A 66 48.25 -29.60 28.91
N ASP A 67 47.53 -30.14 27.91
CA ASP A 67 47.32 -31.57 27.70
C ASP A 67 47.30 -31.94 26.21
N GLU A 68 47.09 -33.23 25.90
CA GLU A 68 47.07 -33.74 24.52
C GLU A 68 45.79 -33.37 23.72
N HIS A 69 44.78 -32.78 24.36
CA HIS A 69 43.50 -32.45 23.71
C HIS A 69 43.39 -30.98 23.29
N HIS A 70 44.34 -30.13 23.72
CA HIS A 70 44.42 -28.74 23.31
C HIS A 70 45.67 -28.57 22.48
N SER A 71 45.52 -28.54 21.16
CA SER A 71 46.66 -28.52 20.25
C SER A 71 46.58 -27.41 19.22
N ILE A 72 47.75 -26.95 18.80
CA ILE A 72 47.92 -26.24 17.54
C ILE A 72 48.69 -27.19 16.64
N GLU A 73 48.02 -27.69 15.61
CA GLU A 73 48.57 -28.65 14.67
C GLU A 73 48.74 -27.99 13.31
N SER A 74 49.95 -28.03 12.79
CA SER A 74 50.23 -27.66 11.41
C SER A 74 50.41 -28.93 10.61
N GLU A 75 49.72 -29.06 9.47
CA GLU A 75 49.92 -30.15 8.50
C GLU A 75 50.42 -29.58 7.18
N HIS A 76 51.58 -30.04 6.73
CA HIS A 76 52.18 -29.57 5.49
C HIS A 76 51.29 -29.94 4.29
N GLY A 77 51.00 -28.95 3.46
CA GLY A 77 50.10 -29.07 2.32
C GLY A 77 48.62 -28.88 2.65
N LYS A 78 48.23 -28.71 3.93
CA LYS A 78 46.83 -28.44 4.31
C LYS A 78 46.65 -27.12 5.03
N GLY A 79 47.30 -26.90 6.18
CA GLY A 79 47.01 -25.73 7.00
C GLY A 79 47.36 -25.89 8.46
N VAL A 80 46.80 -24.98 9.27
CA VAL A 80 46.93 -24.98 10.73
C VAL A 80 45.55 -25.14 11.35
N THR A 81 45.41 -26.13 12.22
CA THR A 81 44.22 -26.37 13.03
C THR A 81 44.49 -26.01 14.49
N ILE A 82 43.52 -25.36 15.12
CA ILE A 82 43.48 -25.13 16.57
C ILE A 82 42.38 -26.03 17.14
N ASN A 83 42.77 -26.99 17.96
CA ASN A 83 41.89 -27.96 18.60
C ASN A 83 41.72 -27.65 20.09
N THR A 84 40.55 -27.99 20.61
CA THR A 84 40.25 -27.93 22.04
C THR A 84 39.49 -29.18 22.47
N PHE A 85 39.52 -29.51 23.76
CA PHE A 85 38.86 -30.73 24.24
C PHE A 85 37.37 -30.76 23.88
N GLY A 86 36.97 -31.73 23.04
CA GLY A 86 35.59 -31.97 22.63
C GLY A 86 35.10 -31.14 21.43
N ALA A 87 35.98 -30.34 20.81
CA ALA A 87 35.73 -29.62 19.57
C ALA A 87 36.94 -29.76 18.64
N ASP A 88 36.95 -30.85 17.88
CA ASP A 88 37.92 -31.07 16.81
C ASP A 88 37.67 -30.03 15.70
N ASP A 89 38.74 -29.43 15.16
CA ASP A 89 38.70 -28.41 14.11
C ASP A 89 37.94 -27.12 14.47
N ALA A 90 38.08 -26.64 15.71
CA ALA A 90 37.43 -25.41 16.17
C ALA A 90 37.77 -24.21 15.25
N VAL A 91 39.04 -24.07 14.86
CA VAL A 91 39.49 -23.10 13.85
C VAL A 91 40.52 -23.75 12.94
N PHE A 92 40.33 -23.63 11.64
CA PHE A 92 41.26 -24.09 10.61
C PHE A 92 41.68 -22.91 9.72
N ILE A 93 42.96 -22.84 9.36
CA ILE A 93 43.51 -21.87 8.42
C ILE A 93 44.22 -22.61 7.29
N GLU A 94 43.71 -22.51 6.07
CA GLU A 94 44.25 -23.24 4.90
C GLU A 94 45.61 -22.66 4.44
N GLN A 95 46.61 -23.52 4.22
CA GLN A 95 48.00 -23.14 3.94
C GLN A 95 48.19 -22.32 2.65
N ILE A 96 47.33 -22.50 1.65
CA ILE A 96 47.50 -21.87 0.34
C ILE A 96 46.60 -20.64 0.19
N SER A 97 45.31 -20.78 0.49
CA SER A 97 44.36 -19.69 0.30
C SER A 97 44.34 -18.71 1.48
N GLY A 98 44.78 -19.15 2.67
CA GLY A 98 44.58 -18.42 3.92
C GLY A 98 43.11 -18.27 4.33
N ASN A 99 42.23 -19.11 3.78
CA ASN A 99 40.82 -19.14 4.19
C ASN A 99 40.72 -19.69 5.61
N VAL A 100 39.85 -19.08 6.40
CA VAL A 100 39.58 -19.48 7.79
C VAL A 100 38.27 -20.26 7.82
N GLY A 101 38.34 -21.51 8.28
CA GLY A 101 37.18 -22.33 8.60
C GLY A 101 36.93 -22.34 10.11
N ILE A 102 35.67 -22.23 10.52
CA ILE A 102 35.23 -22.45 11.90
C ILE A 102 34.25 -23.63 11.86
N GLY A 103 34.61 -24.74 12.50
CA GLY A 103 33.86 -26.01 12.42
C GLY A 103 33.93 -26.69 11.04
N THR A 104 34.89 -26.30 10.20
CA THR A 104 35.15 -26.91 8.88
C THR A 104 36.64 -26.79 8.54
N THR A 105 37.19 -27.83 7.94
CA THR A 105 38.56 -27.86 7.39
C THR A 105 38.60 -27.65 5.88
N SER A 106 37.46 -27.39 5.25
CA SER A 106 37.33 -27.15 3.81
C SER A 106 36.56 -25.84 3.52
N PRO A 107 37.09 -24.68 3.95
CA PRO A 107 36.40 -23.41 3.82
C PRO A 107 36.21 -22.99 2.34
N ALA A 108 34.95 -22.78 1.93
CA ALA A 108 34.61 -22.41 0.56
C ALA A 108 34.84 -20.91 0.26
N LYS A 109 35.00 -20.09 1.31
CA LYS A 109 35.22 -18.64 1.26
C LYS A 109 36.31 -18.25 2.26
N LYS A 110 36.72 -16.97 2.21
CA LYS A 110 37.77 -16.42 3.09
C LYS A 110 37.49 -16.62 4.58
N LEU A 111 36.22 -16.54 4.96
CA LEU A 111 35.70 -16.99 6.23
C LEU A 111 34.52 -17.90 5.93
N ASP A 112 34.56 -19.12 6.44
CA ASP A 112 33.49 -20.10 6.32
C ASP A 112 33.18 -20.66 7.71
N VAL A 113 31.92 -20.58 8.12
CA VAL A 113 31.46 -21.02 9.44
C VAL A 113 30.44 -22.12 9.19
N ASN A 114 30.78 -23.34 9.55
CA ASN A 114 29.86 -24.46 9.51
C ASN A 114 29.06 -24.52 10.82
N GLY A 115 28.08 -23.63 10.95
CA GLY A 115 27.27 -23.46 12.14
C GLY A 115 26.70 -22.04 12.27
N ASP A 116 26.27 -21.70 13.48
CA ASP A 116 25.73 -20.37 13.78
C ASP A 116 26.86 -19.36 14.10
N ALA A 117 26.74 -18.14 13.57
CA ALA A 117 27.63 -17.03 13.89
C ALA A 117 26.86 -15.93 14.65
N MET A 118 27.33 -15.60 15.85
CA MET A 118 26.80 -14.46 16.62
C MET A 118 27.73 -13.26 16.47
N VAL A 119 27.23 -12.17 15.90
CA VAL A 119 27.94 -10.88 15.84
C VAL A 119 27.32 -9.94 16.87
N GLN A 120 28.06 -9.62 17.93
CA GLN A 120 27.65 -8.59 18.88
C GLN A 120 28.00 -7.21 18.32
N GLY A 121 27.01 -6.33 18.17
CA GLY A 121 27.18 -5.01 17.55
C GLY A 121 26.66 -4.95 16.12
N GLU A 122 27.33 -4.18 15.26
CA GLU A 122 26.94 -3.96 13.87
C GLU A 122 27.72 -4.88 12.91
N LEU A 123 27.02 -5.50 11.96
CA LEU A 123 27.62 -6.16 10.81
C LEU A 123 27.70 -5.17 9.65
N CYS A 124 28.91 -4.76 9.27
CA CYS A 124 29.15 -3.94 8.09
C CYS A 124 29.51 -4.85 6.90
N ALA A 125 28.64 -4.88 5.88
CA ALA A 125 28.84 -5.68 4.68
C ALA A 125 28.41 -4.87 3.44
N ASP A 126 29.21 -4.95 2.36
CA ASP A 126 28.85 -4.31 1.07
C ASP A 126 27.61 -4.96 0.45
N SER A 127 27.45 -6.27 0.67
CA SER A 127 26.28 -7.04 0.24
C SER A 127 26.02 -8.17 1.23
N LEU A 128 24.74 -8.47 1.46
CA LEU A 128 24.30 -9.55 2.32
C LEU A 128 23.34 -10.43 1.53
N ASP A 129 23.75 -11.67 1.27
CA ASP A 129 22.95 -12.69 0.60
C ASP A 129 22.48 -13.70 1.65
N ILE A 130 21.15 -13.83 1.81
CA ILE A 130 20.52 -14.71 2.79
C ILE A 130 19.57 -15.63 2.05
N SER A 131 19.88 -16.93 2.03
CA SER A 131 19.06 -17.96 1.38
C SER A 131 17.77 -18.28 2.12
N GLY A 132 17.68 -17.90 3.41
CA GLY A 132 16.54 -18.15 4.28
C GLY A 132 15.75 -16.87 4.63
N ASN A 133 15.19 -16.86 5.84
CA ASN A 133 14.41 -15.74 6.35
C ASN A 133 15.28 -14.69 7.04
N VAL A 134 14.88 -13.42 6.94
CA VAL A 134 15.49 -12.32 7.68
C VAL A 134 14.49 -11.81 8.74
N ASN A 135 14.82 -11.91 10.02
CA ASN A 135 14.02 -11.38 11.12
C ASN A 135 14.64 -10.10 11.67
N ILE A 136 13.99 -8.96 11.45
CA ILE A 136 14.49 -7.64 11.85
C ILE A 136 13.53 -7.07 12.88
N GLN A 137 14.00 -6.95 14.13
CA GLN A 137 13.22 -6.35 15.23
C GLN A 137 13.20 -4.81 15.17
N GLY A 138 14.13 -4.20 14.43
CA GLY A 138 14.27 -2.76 14.27
C GLY A 138 13.77 -2.24 12.92
N THR A 139 14.32 -1.11 12.49
CA THR A 139 13.97 -0.45 11.22
C THR A 139 14.85 -0.94 10.07
N ILE A 140 14.25 -1.16 8.91
CA ILE A 140 14.97 -1.33 7.64
C ILE A 140 15.13 0.03 6.98
N THR A 141 16.36 0.54 6.92
CA THR A 141 16.71 1.76 6.18
C THR A 141 17.36 1.37 4.86
N ALA A 142 16.64 1.51 3.75
CA ALA A 142 17.13 1.17 2.42
C ALA A 142 16.74 2.25 1.41
N THR A 143 17.60 2.49 0.41
CA THR A 143 17.27 3.38 -0.72
C THR A 143 16.12 2.81 -1.56
N SER A 144 16.04 1.49 -1.66
CA SER A 144 14.96 0.77 -2.35
C SER A 144 14.75 -0.58 -1.69
N LEU A 145 13.49 -1.02 -1.58
CA LEU A 145 13.12 -2.35 -1.11
C LEU A 145 12.36 -3.07 -2.23
N ASN A 146 12.95 -4.13 -2.78
CA ASN A 146 12.31 -4.97 -3.78
C ASN A 146 11.75 -6.23 -3.11
N ILE A 147 10.44 -6.29 -2.90
CA ILE A 147 9.75 -7.44 -2.31
C ILE A 147 9.13 -8.25 -3.45
N ALA A 148 9.68 -9.42 -3.75
CA ALA A 148 9.08 -10.35 -4.70
C ALA A 148 7.94 -11.15 -4.05
N GLY A 149 6.83 -11.37 -4.78
CA GLY A 149 5.63 -12.08 -4.31
C GLY A 149 4.41 -11.17 -4.15
N SER A 150 3.31 -11.70 -3.62
CA SER A 150 2.09 -10.95 -3.29
C SER A 150 2.36 -10.04 -2.09
N GLY A 151 3.18 -9.00 -2.32
CA GLY A 151 3.81 -8.17 -1.30
C GLY A 151 2.83 -7.45 -0.37
N LEU A 152 3.29 -6.37 0.25
CA LEU A 152 2.56 -5.58 1.27
C LEU A 152 1.09 -5.26 0.93
N VAL A 153 0.71 -5.33 -0.36
CA VAL A 153 -0.65 -5.15 -0.83
C VAL A 153 -1.16 -6.42 -1.53
N PRO A 154 -2.25 -7.05 -1.04
CA PRO A 154 -2.88 -8.21 -1.68
C PRO A 154 -3.38 -7.95 -3.11
N ILE A 155 -3.43 -9.01 -3.93
CA ILE A 155 -4.06 -8.99 -5.26
C ILE A 155 -5.56 -8.66 -5.10
N GLY A 156 -6.08 -7.81 -6.00
CA GLY A 156 -7.47 -7.35 -5.99
C GLY A 156 -7.69 -6.06 -5.19
N VAL A 157 -6.71 -5.56 -4.45
CA VAL A 157 -6.81 -4.24 -3.81
C VAL A 157 -6.91 -3.15 -4.87
N ILE A 158 -7.90 -2.29 -4.70
CA ILE A 158 -8.14 -1.10 -5.53
C ILE A 158 -7.72 0.14 -4.74
N LEU A 159 -6.92 1.00 -5.36
CA LEU A 159 -6.50 2.28 -4.77
C LEU A 159 -6.68 3.45 -5.72
N MET A 160 -6.71 4.63 -5.12
CA MET A 160 -6.73 5.92 -5.82
C MET A 160 -5.32 6.29 -6.29
N TRP A 161 -5.16 6.53 -7.59
CA TRP A 161 -3.89 6.81 -8.24
C TRP A 161 -3.90 8.14 -8.99
N PHE A 162 -2.98 9.02 -8.60
CA PHE A 162 -2.73 10.29 -9.26
C PHE A 162 -1.42 10.22 -10.06
N GLY A 163 -1.47 9.57 -11.23
CA GLY A 163 -0.32 9.44 -12.11
C GLY A 163 -0.70 9.02 -13.52
N ASN A 164 0.12 9.43 -14.50
CA ASN A 164 -0.11 9.12 -15.91
C ASN A 164 0.28 7.69 -16.28
N THR A 165 1.31 7.15 -15.65
CA THR A 165 1.79 5.78 -15.85
C THR A 165 1.35 4.90 -14.69
N VAL A 166 0.85 3.71 -14.99
CA VAL A 166 0.43 2.72 -13.99
C VAL A 166 1.66 1.93 -13.55
N PRO A 167 1.93 1.77 -12.24
CA PRO A 167 3.06 0.98 -11.78
C PRO A 167 2.97 -0.48 -12.24
N ALA A 168 4.13 -1.13 -12.42
CA ALA A 168 4.18 -2.55 -12.75
C ALA A 168 3.45 -3.41 -11.70
N GLY A 169 2.70 -4.41 -12.16
CA GLY A 169 1.84 -5.25 -11.31
C GLY A 169 0.47 -4.66 -10.98
N TRP A 170 0.15 -3.48 -11.51
CA TRP A 170 -1.16 -2.83 -11.37
C TRP A 170 -1.82 -2.61 -12.73
N ALA A 171 -3.16 -2.56 -12.74
CA ALA A 171 -3.96 -2.20 -13.92
C ALA A 171 -4.98 -1.12 -13.60
N ILE A 172 -5.35 -0.31 -14.59
CA ILE A 172 -6.43 0.69 -14.44
C ILE A 172 -7.76 -0.06 -14.31
N CYS A 173 -8.63 0.42 -13.42
CA CYS A 173 -10.00 -0.04 -13.30
C CYS A 173 -10.87 0.51 -14.44
N ASP A 174 -10.71 -0.03 -15.64
CA ASP A 174 -11.41 0.36 -16.86
C ASP A 174 -12.26 -0.76 -17.49
N GLY A 175 -12.41 -1.89 -16.77
CA GLY A 175 -13.15 -3.06 -17.25
C GLY A 175 -12.28 -4.06 -18.02
N THR A 176 -11.01 -3.75 -18.27
CA THR A 176 -10.05 -4.65 -18.92
C THR A 176 -9.21 -5.39 -17.87
N ASN A 177 -8.51 -6.45 -18.28
CA ASN A 177 -7.57 -7.21 -17.41
C ASN A 177 -8.20 -7.74 -16.10
N GLY A 178 -9.51 -8.05 -16.12
CA GLY A 178 -10.25 -8.52 -14.94
C GLY A 178 -10.55 -7.44 -13.88
N THR A 179 -10.25 -6.18 -14.18
CA THR A 179 -10.59 -5.04 -13.31
C THR A 179 -12.06 -4.62 -13.49
N PRO A 180 -12.73 -4.05 -12.47
CA PRO A 180 -14.00 -3.36 -12.66
C PRO A 180 -13.81 -2.06 -13.45
N ASP A 181 -14.81 -1.60 -14.21
CA ASP A 181 -14.78 -0.26 -14.84
C ASP A 181 -15.29 0.80 -13.86
N LEU A 182 -14.37 1.53 -13.24
CA LEU A 182 -14.66 2.55 -12.23
C LEU A 182 -14.55 3.98 -12.77
N ARG A 183 -14.35 4.16 -14.08
CA ARG A 183 -14.22 5.50 -14.68
C ARG A 183 -15.55 6.25 -14.59
N GLY A 184 -15.51 7.46 -14.04
CA GLY A 184 -16.71 8.29 -13.87
C GLY A 184 -17.72 7.73 -12.87
N ARG A 185 -17.30 6.82 -11.98
CA ARG A 185 -18.16 6.20 -10.97
C ARG A 185 -17.76 6.58 -9.56
N PHE A 186 -18.75 6.73 -8.70
CA PHE A 186 -18.56 6.82 -7.26
C PHE A 186 -18.52 5.40 -6.66
N ILE A 187 -17.67 5.20 -5.66
CA ILE A 187 -17.52 3.90 -4.99
C ILE A 187 -18.44 3.88 -3.77
N VAL A 188 -19.35 2.90 -3.75
CA VAL A 188 -20.24 2.63 -2.63
C VAL A 188 -19.80 1.33 -1.97
N GLY A 189 -19.73 1.30 -0.65
CA GLY A 189 -19.44 0.08 0.09
C GLY A 189 -20.56 -0.94 -0.09
N GLN A 190 -20.21 -2.18 -0.39
CA GLN A 190 -21.18 -3.28 -0.44
C GLN A 190 -21.86 -3.40 0.94
N THR A 191 -23.18 -3.57 0.93
CA THR A 191 -23.94 -3.87 2.14
C THR A 191 -24.36 -5.32 2.15
N ASN A 192 -24.53 -5.87 3.36
CA ASN A 192 -25.17 -7.17 3.51
C ASN A 192 -26.68 -6.99 3.51
N ALA A 193 -27.42 -8.03 3.14
CA ALA A 193 -28.88 -8.05 3.28
C ALA A 193 -29.24 -8.17 4.77
N ASP A 194 -29.05 -7.08 5.52
CA ASP A 194 -29.44 -7.06 6.92
C ASP A 194 -30.96 -6.88 7.00
N GLN A 195 -31.66 -7.99 7.27
CA GLN A 195 -33.12 -7.98 7.42
C GLN A 195 -33.57 -7.32 8.72
N ASN A 196 -32.66 -7.11 9.67
CA ASN A 196 -32.94 -6.48 10.94
C ASN A 196 -32.15 -5.19 11.00
N ASP A 197 -32.67 -4.15 10.36
CA ASP A 197 -32.18 -2.79 10.47
C ASP A 197 -31.73 -2.48 11.93
N HIS A 198 -30.42 -2.47 12.18
CA HIS A 198 -29.80 -2.25 13.51
C HIS A 198 -29.97 -0.78 13.95
N GLY A 199 -31.21 -0.27 13.94
CA GLY A 199 -31.59 1.07 14.37
C GLY A 199 -31.29 2.19 13.37
N TYR A 200 -31.01 1.88 12.10
CA TYR A 200 -30.79 2.90 11.06
C TYR A 200 -31.98 2.97 10.12
N THR A 201 -32.95 3.84 10.43
CA THR A 201 -34.21 4.09 9.68
C THR A 201 -34.08 4.44 8.18
N ASN A 202 -32.87 4.42 7.62
CA ASN A 202 -32.59 4.75 6.24
C ASN A 202 -32.72 3.53 5.32
N SER A 203 -33.87 3.42 4.64
CA SER A 203 -34.14 2.48 3.54
C SER A 203 -33.08 2.44 2.42
N GLU A 204 -32.17 3.42 2.36
CA GLU A 204 -31.11 3.51 1.35
C GLU A 204 -29.95 2.52 1.55
N LYS A 205 -29.72 1.99 2.76
CA LYS A 205 -28.63 1.03 3.04
C LYS A 205 -28.90 -0.38 2.49
N ASN A 206 -30.18 -0.73 2.35
CA ASN A 206 -30.64 -2.05 1.88
C ASN A 206 -31.11 -2.02 0.42
N ARG A 207 -30.58 -1.09 -0.39
CA ARG A 207 -30.78 -1.15 -1.84
C ARG A 207 -30.24 -2.46 -2.35
N SER A 208 -31.08 -3.24 -3.03
CA SER A 208 -30.70 -4.53 -3.63
C SER A 208 -29.48 -4.42 -4.55
N GLU A 209 -29.30 -3.25 -5.16
CA GLU A 209 -28.17 -2.86 -5.99
C GLU A 209 -26.83 -2.89 -5.24
N TYR A 210 -26.80 -2.66 -3.92
CA TYR A 210 -25.55 -2.63 -3.13
C TYR A 210 -25.19 -3.99 -2.51
N LEU A 211 -26.00 -5.02 -2.73
CA LEU A 211 -25.76 -6.37 -2.20
C LEU A 211 -24.75 -7.17 -3.04
N THR A 212 -24.56 -6.79 -4.30
CA THR A 212 -23.72 -7.55 -5.25
C THR A 212 -22.43 -6.78 -5.55
N ILE A 213 -21.27 -7.39 -5.33
CA ILE A 213 -19.99 -6.83 -5.72
C ILE A 213 -19.97 -6.58 -7.23
N GLY A 214 -19.60 -5.37 -7.64
CA GLY A 214 -19.53 -4.98 -9.05
C GLY A 214 -20.85 -4.51 -9.66
N ALA A 215 -21.95 -4.50 -8.89
CA ALA A 215 -23.17 -3.84 -9.32
C ALA A 215 -22.94 -2.35 -9.56
N SER A 216 -23.67 -1.80 -10.54
CA SER A 216 -23.38 -0.48 -11.10
C SER A 216 -24.68 0.24 -11.43
N GLY A 217 -24.75 1.53 -11.14
CA GLY A 217 -25.96 2.34 -11.35
C GLY A 217 -25.67 3.85 -11.33
N GLY A 218 -26.72 4.64 -11.14
CA GLY A 218 -26.66 6.10 -11.19
C GLY A 218 -26.90 6.68 -12.59
N LYS A 219 -27.22 7.98 -12.65
CA LYS A 219 -27.41 8.74 -13.88
C LYS A 219 -26.70 10.08 -13.78
N ASN A 220 -26.00 10.47 -14.85
CA ASN A 220 -25.27 11.75 -14.93
C ASN A 220 -26.22 12.95 -15.04
N LYS A 221 -27.40 12.73 -15.63
CA LYS A 221 -28.45 13.73 -15.77
C LYS A 221 -29.78 13.16 -15.30
N VAL A 222 -30.61 14.03 -14.75
CA VAL A 222 -31.96 13.69 -14.31
C VAL A 222 -32.95 14.65 -14.97
N LYS A 223 -34.04 14.06 -15.46
CA LYS A 223 -35.20 14.78 -15.98
C LYS A 223 -36.34 14.62 -15.01
N LEU A 224 -36.85 15.73 -14.47
CA LEU A 224 -38.03 15.68 -13.61
C LEU A 224 -39.25 15.32 -14.45
N THR A 225 -39.97 14.29 -14.04
CA THR A 225 -41.30 14.01 -14.59
C THR A 225 -42.30 15.08 -14.17
N ALA A 226 -43.44 15.14 -14.85
CA ALA A 226 -44.52 16.05 -14.53
C ALA A 226 -44.96 15.96 -13.05
N SER A 227 -44.98 14.74 -12.51
CA SER A 227 -45.28 14.46 -11.10
C SER A 227 -44.17 14.82 -10.11
N GLN A 228 -42.90 14.87 -10.56
CA GLN A 228 -41.74 15.19 -9.73
C GLN A 228 -41.39 16.68 -9.74
N SER A 229 -41.79 17.41 -10.79
CA SER A 229 -41.42 18.81 -10.99
C SER A 229 -41.97 19.75 -9.91
N GLY A 230 -43.00 19.32 -9.16
CA GLY A 230 -43.61 20.12 -8.09
C GLY A 230 -44.24 21.44 -8.56
N VAL A 231 -44.27 21.69 -9.88
CA VAL A 231 -44.92 22.85 -10.49
C VAL A 231 -46.41 22.67 -10.29
N GLN A 232 -46.90 23.30 -9.22
CA GLN A 232 -48.31 23.26 -8.89
C GLN A 232 -49.09 23.90 -10.04
N LYS A 233 -50.30 23.36 -10.27
CA LYS A 233 -51.31 23.98 -11.13
C LYS A 233 -51.40 25.46 -10.75
N HIS A 234 -50.97 26.33 -11.66
CA HIS A 234 -51.02 27.77 -11.46
C HIS A 234 -51.95 28.39 -12.49
N LYS A 235 -52.64 29.46 -12.10
CA LYS A 235 -53.49 30.26 -12.98
C LYS A 235 -52.73 31.48 -13.45
N HIS A 236 -52.93 31.85 -14.70
CA HIS A 236 -52.50 33.16 -15.18
C HIS A 236 -53.67 34.14 -15.05
N TYR A 237 -53.42 35.31 -14.47
CA TYR A 237 -54.36 36.42 -14.49
C TYR A 237 -53.94 37.40 -15.59
N ILE A 238 -54.85 37.70 -16.50
CA ILE A 238 -54.65 38.71 -17.54
C ILE A 238 -55.54 39.91 -17.18
N ASP A 239 -54.93 41.08 -16.98
CA ASP A 239 -55.64 42.36 -16.80
C ASP A 239 -55.54 43.17 -18.10
N LEU A 240 -56.61 43.22 -18.88
CA LEU A 240 -56.70 44.04 -20.09
C LEU A 240 -57.43 45.33 -19.73
N LYS A 241 -56.71 46.47 -19.83
CA LYS A 241 -57.30 47.80 -19.71
C LYS A 241 -57.41 48.42 -21.09
N THR A 242 -58.62 48.75 -21.51
CA THR A 242 -58.86 49.59 -22.70
C THR A 242 -58.83 51.05 -22.27
N TYR A 243 -58.05 51.89 -22.95
CA TYR A 243 -57.86 53.30 -22.60
C TYR A 243 -58.72 54.27 -23.44
N GLU A 244 -59.54 53.76 -24.36
CA GLU A 244 -60.44 54.59 -25.18
C GLU A 244 -61.85 53.99 -25.26
N GLU A 245 -62.85 54.87 -25.26
CA GLU A 245 -64.29 54.60 -25.11
C GLU A 245 -64.93 54.11 -26.43
N GLY A 246 -65.93 53.23 -26.33
CA GLY A 246 -66.87 52.92 -27.41
C GLY A 246 -68.32 53.18 -26.98
N ASP A 247 -69.17 53.63 -27.90
CA ASP A 247 -70.59 53.92 -27.66
C ASP A 247 -71.34 52.69 -27.12
N HIS A 248 -72.25 52.91 -26.16
CA HIS A 248 -73.17 51.87 -25.66
C HIS A 248 -74.59 52.40 -25.45
N THR A 249 -75.59 51.51 -25.49
CA THR A 249 -77.03 51.84 -25.44
C THR A 249 -77.74 51.17 -24.27
N HIS A 250 -78.69 51.87 -23.65
CA HIS A 250 -79.59 51.32 -22.62
C HIS A 250 -81.05 51.35 -23.09
N ALA A 251 -81.80 50.31 -22.76
CA ALA A 251 -83.25 50.30 -22.94
C ALA A 251 -83.92 50.95 -21.72
N SER A 252 -84.63 52.06 -21.92
CA SER A 252 -85.49 52.64 -20.89
C SER A 252 -86.95 52.58 -21.34
N LEU A 253 -87.83 52.14 -20.44
CA LEU A 253 -89.28 52.17 -20.66
C LEU A 253 -89.80 53.52 -20.19
N GLY A 254 -89.97 54.45 -21.12
CA GLY A 254 -90.71 55.68 -20.86
C GLY A 254 -92.21 55.42 -21.01
N SER A 255 -92.99 55.71 -19.97
CA SER A 255 -94.46 55.80 -20.08
C SER A 255 -94.85 57.27 -20.20
N GLU A 256 -95.34 57.70 -21.36
CA GLU A 256 -95.99 59.01 -21.50
C GLU A 256 -97.47 58.90 -21.11
N GLY A 257 -97.85 59.48 -19.97
CA GLY A 257 -99.25 59.59 -19.57
C GLY A 257 -99.93 60.76 -20.28
N VAL A 258 -100.90 60.46 -21.16
CA VAL A 258 -101.78 61.49 -21.74
C VAL A 258 -102.78 61.92 -20.66
N LYS A 259 -102.73 63.18 -20.24
CA LYS A 259 -103.72 63.76 -19.31
C LYS A 259 -105.01 64.13 -20.04
N ASP A 260 -106.06 63.34 -19.86
CA ASP A 260 -107.44 63.75 -20.19
C ASP A 260 -108.20 64.11 -18.89
N PRO A 261 -108.80 65.32 -18.75
CA PRO A 261 -109.38 65.79 -17.49
C PRO A 261 -110.66 65.09 -17.01
N ASN A 262 -111.31 64.21 -17.78
CA ASN A 262 -112.69 63.80 -17.49
C ASN A 262 -112.95 62.27 -17.53
N THR A 263 -112.41 61.54 -16.54
CA THR A 263 -112.83 60.20 -16.01
C THR A 263 -111.96 58.97 -16.33
N PHE A 264 -111.70 58.20 -15.24
CA PHE A 264 -111.03 56.91 -15.04
C PHE A 264 -109.90 56.49 -16.00
N ASP A 265 -108.68 56.65 -15.49
CA ASP A 265 -107.38 56.29 -16.07
C ASP A 265 -107.27 54.78 -16.37
N PHE A 266 -107.61 54.40 -17.59
CA PHE A 266 -107.40 53.07 -18.13
C PHE A 266 -106.04 53.06 -18.84
N LEU A 267 -105.00 52.63 -18.12
CA LEU A 267 -103.65 52.43 -18.65
C LEU A 267 -103.68 51.29 -19.68
N VAL A 268 -103.88 51.63 -20.96
CA VAL A 268 -103.61 50.73 -22.07
C VAL A 268 -102.18 50.99 -22.53
N PRO A 269 -101.23 50.05 -22.37
CA PRO A 269 -99.91 50.23 -22.96
C PRO A 269 -100.05 50.22 -24.47
N THR A 270 -99.85 51.38 -25.10
CA THR A 270 -99.69 51.48 -26.55
C THR A 270 -98.25 51.11 -26.90
N PHE A 271 -98.08 49.98 -27.58
CA PHE A 271 -96.79 49.63 -28.17
C PHE A 271 -96.63 50.46 -29.45
N SER A 272 -95.86 51.55 -29.37
CA SER A 272 -95.43 52.30 -30.56
C SER A 272 -94.31 51.52 -31.27
N GLU A 273 -94.55 51.11 -32.51
CA GLU A 273 -93.52 50.65 -33.45
C GLU A 273 -92.63 51.83 -33.85
N GLY A 274 -91.64 52.13 -33.01
CA GLY A 274 -90.62 53.14 -33.26
C GLY A 274 -89.61 53.14 -32.12
N ASP A 275 -88.37 52.74 -32.43
CA ASP A 275 -87.29 52.45 -31.50
C ASP A 275 -87.19 53.39 -30.28
N PRO A 276 -87.35 52.91 -29.03
CA PRO A 276 -87.03 53.67 -27.84
C PRO A 276 -85.56 53.41 -27.46
N TYR A 277 -84.64 53.70 -28.37
CA TYR A 277 -83.21 53.73 -28.06
C TYR A 277 -82.75 55.18 -28.05
N THR A 278 -82.79 55.81 -26.87
CA THR A 278 -82.14 57.10 -26.65
C THR A 278 -80.67 56.86 -26.35
N GLY A 279 -79.77 57.36 -27.20
CA GLY A 279 -78.35 57.38 -26.91
C GLY A 279 -78.07 58.25 -25.69
N THR A 280 -77.53 57.67 -24.62
CA THR A 280 -77.02 58.44 -23.49
C THR A 280 -75.64 58.97 -23.83
N GLY A 281 -75.36 60.25 -23.57
CA GLY A 281 -74.03 60.83 -23.80
C GLY A 281 -72.94 60.15 -22.97
N PRO A 282 -71.64 60.38 -23.27
CA PRO A 282 -70.54 59.64 -22.66
C PRO A 282 -70.62 59.68 -21.14
N ALA A 283 -70.94 58.53 -20.53
CA ALA A 283 -70.88 58.37 -19.09
C ALA A 283 -69.40 58.27 -18.74
N GLY A 284 -68.87 59.36 -18.17
CA GLY A 284 -67.45 59.55 -17.91
C GLY A 284 -66.77 58.33 -17.26
N LYS A 285 -65.47 58.19 -17.53
CA LYS A 285 -64.52 57.16 -17.08
C LYS A 285 -65.13 56.02 -16.25
N HIS A 286 -65.40 54.90 -16.91
CA HIS A 286 -65.78 53.64 -16.27
C HIS A 286 -64.85 52.51 -16.72
N ASP A 287 -64.67 51.49 -15.87
CA ASP A 287 -63.74 50.39 -16.11
C ASP A 287 -64.50 49.13 -16.59
N HIS A 288 -64.02 48.52 -17.67
CA HIS A 288 -64.38 47.14 -18.02
C HIS A 288 -63.32 46.19 -17.47
N ILE A 289 -63.74 45.23 -16.64
CA ILE A 289 -62.87 44.15 -16.21
C ILE A 289 -63.18 42.92 -17.06
N VAL A 290 -62.31 42.59 -18.01
CA VAL A 290 -62.34 41.31 -18.72
C VAL A 290 -61.55 40.30 -17.92
N ARG A 291 -62.22 39.29 -17.32
CA ARG A 291 -61.57 38.18 -16.62
C ARG A 291 -61.57 36.95 -17.51
N GLY A 292 -60.39 36.51 -17.96
CA GLY A 292 -60.19 35.22 -18.61
C GLY A 292 -59.44 34.27 -17.69
N ASP A 293 -59.90 33.03 -17.57
CA ASP A 293 -59.13 31.93 -16.95
C ASP A 293 -58.56 31.11 -18.11
N SER A 294 -57.23 30.97 -18.19
CA SER A 294 -56.66 29.98 -19.11
C SER A 294 -56.87 28.60 -18.49
N ASN A 295 -57.39 27.65 -19.27
CA ASN A 295 -57.53 26.28 -18.80
C ASN A 295 -56.20 25.80 -18.22
N ASN A 296 -56.30 25.11 -17.08
CA ASN A 296 -55.17 24.54 -16.36
C ASN A 296 -54.20 23.88 -17.34
N SER A 297 -52.92 24.26 -17.31
CA SER A 297 -51.93 23.55 -18.11
C SER A 297 -51.91 22.08 -17.65
N THR A 298 -51.97 21.16 -18.61
CA THR A 298 -51.73 19.74 -18.30
C THR A 298 -50.33 19.62 -17.72
N GLU A 299 -50.15 18.81 -16.68
CA GLU A 299 -48.83 18.50 -16.14
C GLU A 299 -47.93 18.02 -17.29
N LYS A 300 -46.73 18.61 -17.41
CA LYS A 300 -45.74 18.24 -18.42
C LYS A 300 -44.42 17.95 -17.73
N ASP A 301 -43.69 16.98 -18.27
CA ASP A 301 -42.31 16.74 -17.87
C ASP A 301 -41.48 18.01 -18.06
N ALA A 302 -40.39 18.12 -17.29
CA ALA A 302 -39.40 19.15 -17.53
C ALA A 302 -38.95 19.12 -19.00
N VAL A 303 -38.65 20.27 -19.59
CA VAL A 303 -38.19 20.31 -20.98
C VAL A 303 -36.77 19.77 -21.08
N ASP A 304 -35.91 20.22 -20.16
CA ASP A 304 -34.49 19.91 -20.15
C ASP A 304 -34.09 19.04 -18.95
N GLU A 305 -33.07 18.21 -19.15
CA GLU A 305 -32.42 17.48 -18.07
C GLU A 305 -31.39 18.39 -17.37
N HIS A 306 -31.25 18.23 -16.06
CA HIS A 306 -30.18 18.90 -15.31
C HIS A 306 -29.10 17.90 -14.89
N GLU A 307 -27.88 18.41 -14.72
CA GLU A 307 -26.74 17.62 -14.26
C GLU A 307 -26.96 17.15 -12.81
N ASN A 308 -26.57 15.91 -12.53
CA ASN A 308 -26.62 15.26 -11.22
C ASN A 308 -25.19 14.89 -10.77
N LEU A 309 -24.24 15.79 -11.00
CA LEU A 309 -22.83 15.61 -10.70
C LEU A 309 -22.39 16.70 -9.71
N PRO A 310 -22.09 16.33 -8.44
CA PRO A 310 -21.46 17.25 -7.50
C PRO A 310 -20.08 17.69 -7.99
N PRO A 311 -19.51 18.80 -7.46
CA PRO A 311 -18.12 19.16 -7.73
C PRO A 311 -17.16 17.99 -7.43
N TYR A 312 -16.23 17.72 -8.34
CA TYR A 312 -15.35 16.54 -8.26
C TYR A 312 -13.90 16.86 -8.67
N PHE A 313 -12.99 15.99 -8.22
CA PHE A 313 -11.59 15.95 -8.66
C PHE A 313 -11.30 14.57 -9.25
N SER A 314 -10.79 14.53 -10.49
CA SER A 314 -10.63 13.29 -11.23
C SER A 314 -9.26 12.65 -11.03
N ILE A 315 -9.26 11.43 -10.49
CA ILE A 315 -8.09 10.54 -10.41
C ILE A 315 -8.46 9.15 -10.92
N ARG A 316 -7.47 8.29 -11.13
CA ARG A 316 -7.70 6.92 -11.61
C ARG A 316 -7.84 5.97 -10.43
N PHE A 317 -8.63 4.92 -10.61
CA PHE A 317 -8.55 3.74 -9.76
C PHE A 317 -7.64 2.71 -10.43
N ILE A 318 -6.73 2.10 -9.67
CA ILE A 318 -5.89 0.99 -10.14
C ILE A 318 -6.04 -0.21 -9.21
N MET A 319 -5.99 -1.43 -9.77
CA MET A 319 -6.13 -2.70 -9.06
C MET A 319 -4.81 -3.49 -9.12
N LYS A 320 -4.39 -4.08 -8.00
CA LYS A 320 -3.22 -4.96 -7.92
C LYS A 320 -3.53 -6.29 -8.61
N LEU A 321 -2.73 -6.68 -9.60
CA LEU A 321 -2.90 -7.93 -10.36
C LEU A 321 -1.86 -9.01 -10.04
N SER A 322 -0.65 -8.61 -9.64
CA SER A 322 0.48 -9.49 -9.32
C SER A 322 1.44 -8.80 -8.39
#